data_AF-A0A520W5H1-F1
#
_entry.id   AF-A0A520W5H1-F1
#
_cell.length_a   1.000
_cell.length_b   1.000
_cell.length_c   1.000
_cell.angle_alpha   90.00
_cell.angle_beta   90.00
_cell.angle_gamma   90.00
#
_symmetry.space_group_name_H-M   'P 1'
#
loop_
_entity.id
_entity.type
_entity.pdbx_description
1 polymer ?
#
loop_
_entity_poly.entity_id
_entity_poly.type
_entity_poly.pdbx_seq_one_letter_code
_entity_poly.pdbx_strand_id
1 'polypeptide(L)' 'MNEENRKYIWKYIQKTGDHLLNKLPEHPNHPNGRNPYAHVALKVKTKFGKSYKDLPDYDLDIIIHYLELIKKEEG' A
#
# COMPACT_ATOMS: atom_id res chain seq x y z
N MET A 1 -2.87 3.11 -15.52
CA MET A 1 -3.17 4.26 -14.67
C MET A 1 -2.33 5.40 -15.17
N ASN A 2 -2.92 6.57 -15.35
CA ASN A 2 -2.26 7.79 -15.79
C ASN A 2 -1.26 8.28 -14.73
N GLU A 3 -0.44 9.27 -15.10
CA GLU A 3 0.62 9.76 -14.23
C GLU A 3 0.09 10.44 -12.96
N GLU A 4 -1.00 11.21 -13.06
CA GLU A 4 -1.59 11.93 -11.93
C GLU A 4 -2.12 10.96 -10.88
N ASN A 5 -2.89 9.96 -11.31
CA ASN A 5 -3.45 8.93 -10.44
C ASN A 5 -2.34 8.05 -9.83
N ARG A 6 -1.27 7.74 -10.58
CA ARG A 6 -0.09 7.06 -10.02
C ARG A 6 0.56 7.86 -8.90
N LYS A 7 0.73 9.17 -9.08
CA LYS A 7 1.28 10.07 -8.03
C LYS A 7 0.33 10.15 -6.84
N TYR A 8 -0.98 10.19 -7.09
CA TYR A 8 -2.00 10.24 -6.05
C TYR A 8 -2.02 8.96 -5.20
N ILE A 9 -2.08 7.78 -5.82
CA ILE A 9 -2.01 6.50 -5.13
C ILE A 9 -0.70 6.34 -4.36
N TRP A 10 0.43 6.75 -4.95
CA TRP A 10 1.71 6.68 -4.26
C TRP A 10 1.71 7.49 -2.95
N LYS A 11 1.19 8.73 -2.98
CA LYS A 11 1.02 9.53 -1.76
C LYS A 11 0.10 8.84 -0.74
N TYR A 12 -0.94 8.15 -1.19
CA TYR A 12 -1.84 7.38 -0.32
C TYR A 12 -1.18 6.14 0.29
N ILE A 13 -0.36 5.43 -0.49
CA ILE A 13 0.48 4.31 0.00
C ILE A 13 1.44 4.83 1.06
N GLN A 14 2.08 5.98 0.83
CA GLN A 14 2.95 6.62 1.82
C GLN A 14 2.20 6.92 3.11
N LYS A 15 1.07 7.62 3.04
CA LYS A 15 0.22 7.90 4.22
C LYS A 15 -0.23 6.64 4.96
N THR A 16 -0.52 5.57 4.23
CA THR A 16 -0.88 4.26 4.80
C THR A 16 0.32 3.63 5.50
N GLY A 17 1.50 3.66 4.86
CA GLY A 17 2.74 3.16 5.45
C GLY A 17 3.16 3.96 6.69
N ASP A 18 3.02 5.28 6.67
CA ASP A 18 3.25 6.15 7.84
C ASP A 18 2.36 5.74 9.01
N HIS A 19 1.10 5.40 8.72
CA HIS A 19 0.16 4.93 9.74
C HIS A 19 0.54 3.56 10.34
N LEU A 20 1.24 2.71 9.59
CA LEU A 20 1.69 1.39 10.01
C LEU A 20 3.12 1.39 10.58
N LEU A 21 3.78 2.54 10.64
CA LEU A 21 5.14 2.65 11.16
C LEU A 21 5.19 2.14 12.60
N ASN A 22 6.09 1.21 12.88
CA ASN A 22 6.23 0.52 14.18
C ASN A 22 5.01 -0.31 14.63
N LYS A 23 4.03 -0.57 13.76
CA LYS A 23 2.85 -1.40 14.06
C LYS A 23 2.92 -2.80 13.45
N LEU A 24 3.78 -2.98 12.45
CA LEU A 24 3.95 -4.26 11.80
C LEU A 24 4.69 -5.26 12.70
N PRO A 25 4.32 -6.55 12.68
CA PRO A 25 4.98 -7.56 13.50
C PRO A 25 6.43 -7.76 13.08
N GLU A 26 7.28 -8.05 14.07
CA GLU A 26 8.67 -8.40 13.85
C GLU A 26 8.79 -9.69 13.02
N HIS A 27 9.90 -9.83 12.31
CA HIS A 27 10.17 -11.02 11.52
C HIS A 27 11.67 -11.32 11.52
N PRO A 28 12.09 -12.59 11.65
CA PRO A 28 13.51 -12.96 11.72
C PRO A 28 14.35 -12.42 10.55
N ASN A 29 13.78 -12.42 9.34
CA ASN A 29 14.44 -11.90 8.13
C ASN A 29 14.47 -10.36 8.04
N HIS A 30 13.90 -9.65 9.01
CA HIS A 30 13.86 -8.19 9.07
C HIS A 30 14.39 -7.67 10.43
N PRO A 31 15.71 -7.78 10.68
CA PRO A 31 16.32 -7.43 11.96
C PRO A 31 16.17 -5.94 12.34
N ASN A 32 15.92 -5.06 11.36
CA ASN A 32 15.71 -3.62 11.57
C ASN A 32 14.23 -3.22 11.43
N GLY A 33 13.30 -4.17 11.55
CA GLY A 33 11.87 -3.95 11.34
C GLY A 33 11.44 -4.02 9.87
N ARG A 34 10.12 -4.07 9.66
CA ARG A 34 9.51 -4.14 8.32
C ARG A 34 9.35 -2.75 7.71
N ASN A 35 9.62 -2.61 6.41
CA ASN A 35 9.31 -1.39 5.67
C ASN A 35 7.80 -1.34 5.37
N PRO A 36 7.02 -0.44 6.01
CA PRO A 36 5.57 -0.43 5.86
C PRO A 36 5.12 0.01 4.48
N TYR A 37 5.88 0.87 3.77
CA TYR A 37 5.54 1.30 2.42
C TYR A 37 5.65 0.15 1.41
N ALA A 38 6.72 -0.64 1.52
CA ALA A 38 6.93 -1.83 0.68
C ALA A 38 5.86 -2.88 0.97
N HIS A 39 5.51 -3.07 2.24
CA HIS A 39 4.43 -3.96 2.67
C HIS A 39 3.08 -3.58 2.06
N VAL A 40 2.67 -2.30 2.17
CA VAL A 40 1.41 -1.81 1.60
C VAL A 40 1.39 -1.96 0.07
N ALA A 41 2.48 -1.58 -0.61
CA ALA A 41 2.58 -1.74 -2.07
C ALA A 41 2.49 -3.22 -2.50
N LEU A 42 3.10 -4.13 -1.73
CA LEU A 42 3.01 -5.56 -1.97
C LEU A 42 1.58 -6.08 -1.76
N LYS A 43 0.87 -5.62 -0.72
CA LYS A 43 -0.54 -5.99 -0.48
C LYS A 43 -1.43 -5.57 -1.64
N VAL A 44 -1.26 -4.36 -2.17
CA VAL A 44 -1.97 -3.91 -3.40
C VAL A 44 -1.64 -4.84 -4.56
N LYS A 45 -0.36 -5.12 -4.82
CA LYS A 45 0.04 -6.03 -5.91
C LYS A 45 -0.57 -7.42 -5.77
N THR A 46 -0.57 -7.99 -4.57
CA THR A 46 -1.13 -9.30 -4.29
C THR A 46 -2.66 -9.32 -4.45
N LYS A 47 -3.35 -8.26 -4.00
CA LYS A 47 -4.82 -8.16 -4.07
C LYS A 47 -5.33 -8.03 -5.52
N PHE A 48 -4.65 -7.23 -6.34
CA PHE A 48 -5.08 -6.91 -7.71
C PHE A 48 -4.32 -7.68 -8.79
N GLY A 49 -3.36 -8.53 -8.41
CA GLY A 49 -2.49 -9.31 -9.31
C GLY A 49 -1.45 -8.50 -10.08
N LYS A 50 -1.50 -7.17 -10.01
CA LYS A 50 -0.61 -6.23 -10.71
C LYS A 50 -0.26 -5.06 -9.82
N SER A 51 0.85 -4.38 -10.13
CA SER A 51 1.17 -3.12 -9.47
C SER A 51 0.10 -2.07 -9.75
N TYR A 52 -0.15 -1.17 -8.80
CA TYR A 52 -1.07 -0.04 -9.00
C TYR A 52 -0.72 0.81 -10.22
N LYS A 53 0.56 0.82 -10.64
CA LYS A 53 1.01 1.52 -11.85
C LYS A 53 0.41 0.92 -13.13
N ASP A 54 0.13 -0.38 -13.11
CA ASP A 54 -0.33 -1.16 -14.27
C ASP A 54 -1.84 -1.37 -14.28
N LEU A 55 -2.54 -0.97 -13.21
CA LEU A 55 -4.00 -1.00 -13.12
C LEU A 55 -4.61 0.15 -13.93
N PRO A 56 -5.82 0.02 -14.46
CA PRO A 56 -6.54 1.09 -15.17
C PRO A 56 -6.98 2.23 -14.24
N ASP A 57 -7.27 3.41 -14.81
CA ASP A 57 -7.67 4.59 -14.03
C ASP A 57 -9.02 4.45 -13.32
N TYR A 58 -9.94 3.63 -13.85
CA TYR A 58 -11.22 3.36 -13.20
C TYR A 58 -11.08 2.54 -11.90
N ASP A 59 -9.93 1.91 -11.65
CA ASP A 59 -9.65 1.19 -10.40
C ASP A 59 -9.13 2.12 -9.28
N LEU A 60 -9.03 3.44 -9.52
CA LEU A 60 -8.51 4.38 -8.53
C LEU A 60 -9.24 4.28 -7.18
N ASP A 61 -10.56 4.34 -7.19
CA ASP A 61 -11.38 4.35 -5.98
C ASP A 61 -11.30 3.03 -5.21
N ILE A 62 -11.31 1.89 -5.90
CA ILE A 62 -11.19 0.58 -5.25
C ILE A 62 -9.80 0.37 -4.63
N ILE A 63 -8.74 0.91 -5.24
CA ILE A 63 -7.40 0.89 -4.65
C ILE A 63 -7.35 1.78 -3.40
N ILE A 64 -7.91 2.99 -3.44
CA ILE A 64 -7.98 3.88 -2.27
C ILE A 64 -8.76 3.21 -1.13
N HIS A 65 -9.91 2.61 -1.43
CA HIS A 65 -10.71 1.89 -0.44
C HIS A 65 -9.94 0.72 0.18
N TYR A 66 -9.19 -0.03 -0.63
CA TYR A 66 -8.35 -1.11 -0.14
C TYR A 66 -7.20 -0.62 0.75
N LEU A 67 -6.57 0.51 0.42
CA LEU A 67 -5.56 1.13 1.29
C LEU A 67 -6.13 1.55 2.64
N GLU A 68 -7.36 2.06 2.67
CA GLU A 68 -8.05 2.40 3.91
C GLU A 68 -8.41 1.16 4.73
N LEU A 69 -8.79 0.05 4.07
CA LEU A 69 -9.00 -1.24 4.73
C LEU A 69 -7.71 -1.73 5.40
N ILE A 70 -6.56 -1.62 4.74
CA ILE A 70 -5.26 -1.98 5.33
C ILE A 70 -5.02 -1.21 6.63
N LYS A 71 -5.31 0.10 6.68
CA LYS A 71 -5.15 0.88 7.93
C LYS A 71 -6.04 0.36 9.06
N LYS A 72 -7.26 -0.06 8.75
CA LYS A 72 -8.21 -0.57 9.75
C LYS A 72 -7.86 -1.96 10.27
N GLU A 73 -7.27 -2.80 9.43
CA GLU A 73 -6.93 -4.18 9.77
C GLU A 73 -5.54 -4.31 10.41
N GLU A 74 -4.60 -3.43 10.07
CA GLU A 74 -3.19 -3.55 10.46
C GLU A 74 -2.63 -2.37 11.27
N GLY A 75 -3.42 -1.30 11.45
CA GLY A 75 -3.06 -0.09 12.20
C GLY A 75 -3.70 -0.03 13.58
#